data_AF-A0A6D2XP14-F1
#
_entry.id   AF-A0A6D2XP14-F1
#
_cell.length_a   1.000
_cell.length_b   1.000
_cell.length_c   1.000
_cell.angle_alpha   90.00
_cell.angle_beta   90.00
_cell.angle_gamma   90.00
#
_symmetry.space_group_name_H-M   'P 1'
#
loop_
_entity.id
_entity.type
_entity.pdbx_description
1 polymer ?
#
loop_
_entity_poly.entity_id
_entity_poly.type
_entity_poly.pdbx_seq_one_letter_code
_entity_poly.pdbx_strand_id
1 'polypeptide(L)'
;MVQYLKSVDIPENRVILITPTPLCETAWEEQCIIQGCKLNRLNSVVGEYANACLQVAQDCGTDVLDLWTLMQDSQDFSSYLSDGLHLSPKGNEFLFSHLWPLIEKKVSSLPLLLPYWRDVAEAKPELSLLGDGDH
;
A
#
# COMPACT_ATOMS: atom_id res chain seq x y z
N MET A 1 -6.45 -10.88 10.92
CA MET A 1 -6.58 -9.45 10.54
C MET A 1 -7.71 -9.24 9.54
N VAL A 2 -7.67 -9.80 8.32
CA VAL A 2 -8.74 -9.61 7.33
C VAL A 2 -10.12 -10.01 7.86
N GLN A 3 -10.22 -11.17 8.52
CA GLN A 3 -11.48 -11.60 9.17
C GLN A 3 -11.97 -10.62 10.26
N TYR A 4 -11.04 -9.98 10.98
CA TYR A 4 -11.40 -8.95 11.95
C TYR A 4 -11.95 -7.69 11.25
N LEU A 5 -11.32 -7.24 10.16
CA LEU A 5 -11.83 -6.12 9.35
C LEU A 5 -13.24 -6.42 8.84
N LYS A 6 -13.48 -7.65 8.34
CA LYS A 6 -14.83 -8.10 7.96
C LYS A 6 -15.82 -8.05 9.13
N SER A 7 -15.39 -8.43 10.34
CA SER A 7 -16.25 -8.40 11.53
C SER A 7 -16.63 -7.00 12.02
N VAL A 8 -15.94 -5.96 11.53
CA VAL A 8 -16.25 -4.54 11.81
C VAL A 8 -16.76 -3.81 10.54
N ASP A 9 -17.44 -4.56 9.66
CA ASP A 9 -18.11 -4.06 8.44
C ASP A 9 -17.17 -3.43 7.39
N ILE A 10 -15.91 -3.85 7.35
CA ILE A 10 -14.99 -3.55 6.25
C ILE A 10 -14.98 -4.75 5.28
N PRO A 11 -15.71 -4.67 4.14
CA PRO A 11 -15.79 -5.76 3.17
C PRO A 11 -14.44 -6.02 2.46
N GLU A 12 -14.23 -7.25 1.98
CA GLU A 12 -12.99 -7.64 1.28
C GLU A 12 -12.63 -6.74 0.09
N ASN A 13 -13.64 -6.24 -0.63
CA ASN A 13 -13.44 -5.36 -1.78
C ASN A 13 -12.91 -3.96 -1.39
N ARG A 14 -12.83 -3.63 -0.11
CA ARG A 14 -12.18 -2.42 0.43
C ARG A 14 -10.80 -2.69 1.04
N VAL A 15 -10.36 -3.94 1.07
CA VAL A 15 -9.05 -4.32 1.58
C VAL A 15 -8.09 -4.54 0.41
N ILE A 16 -6.86 -4.07 0.57
CA ILE A 16 -5.72 -4.39 -0.28
C ILE A 16 -4.62 -4.89 0.66
N LEU A 17 -4.08 -6.06 0.39
CA LEU A 17 -2.86 -6.52 1.04
C LEU A 17 -1.65 -6.09 0.21
N ILE A 18 -0.54 -5.77 0.88
CA ILE A 18 0.73 -5.45 0.22
C ILE A 18 1.74 -6.42 0.83
N THR A 19 2.43 -7.19 0.00
CA THR A 19 3.52 -8.05 0.49
C THR A 19 4.66 -7.18 1.03
N PRO A 20 5.48 -7.66 1.97
CA PRO A 20 6.67 -6.92 2.38
C PRO A 20 7.60 -6.63 1.18
N THR A 21 8.35 -5.54 1.23
CA THR A 21 9.38 -5.22 0.24
C THR A 21 10.56 -6.20 0.33
N PRO A 22 11.32 -6.46 -0.75
CA PRO A 22 12.54 -7.24 -0.63
C PRO A 22 13.54 -6.56 0.31
N LEU A 23 14.40 -7.36 0.92
CA LEU A 23 15.50 -6.91 1.77
C LEU A 23 16.79 -6.96 0.95
N CYS A 24 17.62 -5.92 1.02
CA CYS A 24 19.00 -6.00 0.53
C CYS A 24 19.91 -6.34 1.72
N GLU A 25 20.33 -7.60 1.84
CA GLU A 25 21.16 -8.03 2.99
C GLU A 25 22.45 -7.23 3.11
N THR A 26 23.13 -6.94 2.00
CA THR A 26 24.41 -6.21 2.02
C THR A 26 24.26 -4.82 2.64
N ALA A 27 23.27 -4.04 2.19
CA ALA A 27 23.02 -2.70 2.74
C ALA A 27 22.48 -2.76 4.17
N TRP A 28 21.64 -3.75 4.50
CA TRP A 28 21.10 -3.92 5.84
C TRP A 28 22.16 -4.39 6.86
N GLU A 29 23.14 -5.17 6.43
CA GLU A 29 24.25 -5.62 7.27
C GLU A 29 25.08 -4.44 7.78
N GLU A 30 25.30 -3.41 6.95
CA GLU A 30 25.96 -2.17 7.37
C GLU A 30 25.22 -1.51 8.54
N GLN A 31 23.89 -1.47 8.48
CA GLN A 31 23.06 -0.94 9.58
C GLN A 31 23.13 -1.81 10.84
N CYS A 32 23.18 -3.13 10.67
CA CYS A 32 23.33 -4.06 11.79
C CYS A 32 24.66 -3.85 12.52
N ILE A 33 25.76 -3.70 11.77
CA ILE A 33 27.10 -3.46 12.31
C ILE A 33 27.15 -2.16 13.12
N ILE A 34 26.55 -1.08 12.62
CA ILE A 34 26.45 0.20 13.35
C ILE A 34 25.73 0.03 14.69
N GLN A 35 24.73 -0.85 14.74
CA GLN A 35 23.96 -1.16 15.95
C GLN A 35 24.61 -2.25 16.83
N GLY A 36 25.79 -2.75 16.46
CA GLY A 36 26.49 -3.80 17.20
C GLY A 36 25.83 -5.17 17.11
N CYS A 37 25.02 -5.42 16.08
CA CYS A 37 24.40 -6.72 15.83
C CYS A 37 24.88 -7.33 14.50
N LYS A 38 24.77 -8.66 14.40
CA LYS A 38 24.97 -9.38 13.14
C LYS A 38 23.72 -9.27 12.26
N LEU A 39 23.85 -9.56 10.96
CA LEU A 39 22.72 -9.68 10.05
C LEU A 39 21.61 -10.54 10.66
N ASN A 40 20.41 -9.98 10.74
CA ASN A 40 19.28 -10.53 11.51
C ASN A 40 18.00 -10.69 10.69
N ARG A 41 18.06 -10.41 9.39
CA ARG A 41 16.95 -10.54 8.42
C ARG A 41 17.53 -11.08 7.13
N LEU A 42 16.71 -11.84 6.39
CA LEU A 42 17.07 -12.44 5.11
C LEU A 42 15.92 -12.23 4.13
N ASN A 43 16.24 -11.90 2.88
CA ASN A 43 15.26 -11.72 1.82
C ASN A 43 14.50 -13.02 1.51
N SER A 44 15.14 -14.18 1.68
CA SER A 44 14.48 -15.48 1.55
C SER A 44 13.34 -15.66 2.54
N VAL A 45 13.54 -15.27 3.80
CA VAL A 45 12.50 -15.29 4.84
C VAL A 45 11.41 -14.27 4.53
N VAL A 46 11.77 -13.10 4.01
CA VAL A 46 10.77 -12.12 3.55
C VAL A 46 9.90 -12.71 2.44
N GLY A 47 10.48 -13.47 1.51
CA GLY A 47 9.76 -14.20 0.47
C GLY A 47 8.76 -15.23 1.01
N GLU A 48 9.07 -15.92 2.11
CA GLU A 48 8.11 -16.81 2.78
C GLU A 48 6.87 -16.04 3.27
N TYR A 49 7.08 -14.86 3.87
CA TYR A 49 5.98 -14.00 4.33
C TYR A 49 5.23 -13.33 3.18
N ALA A 50 5.90 -13.01 2.07
CA ALA A 50 5.25 -12.54 0.85
C ALA A 50 4.29 -13.61 0.31
N ASN A 51 4.76 -14.86 0.18
CA ASN A 51 3.91 -15.98 -0.23
C ASN A 51 2.72 -16.22 0.72
N ALA A 52 2.96 -16.15 2.04
CA ALA A 52 1.87 -16.25 3.02
C ALA A 52 0.84 -15.11 2.86
N CYS A 53 1.28 -13.88 2.57
CA CYS A 53 0.41 -12.74 2.31
C CYS A 53 -0.45 -12.96 1.05
N LEU A 54 0.15 -13.48 -0.03
CA LEU A 54 -0.56 -13.85 -1.26
C LEU A 54 -1.62 -14.93 -1.00
N GLN A 55 -1.28 -15.97 -0.22
CA GLN A 55 -2.25 -17.02 0.13
C GLN A 55 -3.42 -16.46 0.94
N VAL A 56 -3.16 -15.59 1.92
CA VAL A 56 -4.22 -14.94 2.70
C VAL A 56 -5.12 -14.08 1.82
N ALA A 57 -4.56 -13.37 0.85
CA ALA A 57 -5.34 -12.57 -0.09
C ALA A 57 -6.30 -13.44 -0.92
N GLN A 58 -5.78 -14.56 -1.44
CA GLN A 58 -6.55 -15.55 -2.17
C GLN A 58 -7.69 -16.13 -1.32
N ASP A 59 -7.36 -16.61 -0.11
CA ASP A 59 -8.32 -17.25 0.79
C ASP A 59 -9.42 -16.28 1.26
N CYS A 60 -9.10 -14.99 1.38
CA CYS A 60 -10.04 -13.98 1.85
C CYS A 60 -10.80 -13.26 0.73
N GLY A 61 -10.43 -13.47 -0.54
CA GLY A 61 -10.99 -12.78 -1.69
C GLY A 61 -10.65 -11.28 -1.74
N THR A 62 -9.48 -10.88 -1.24
CA THR A 62 -9.03 -9.48 -1.24
C THR A 62 -7.99 -9.23 -2.34
N ASP A 63 -7.91 -8.00 -2.83
CA ASP A 63 -6.83 -7.62 -3.75
C ASP A 63 -5.47 -7.66 -3.04
N VAL A 64 -4.41 -7.96 -3.78
CA VAL A 64 -3.03 -7.96 -3.26
C VAL A 64 -2.06 -7.36 -4.26
N LEU A 65 -1.11 -6.59 -3.74
CA LEU A 65 0.06 -6.09 -4.46
C LEU A 65 1.27 -6.92 -4.04
N ASP A 66 1.77 -7.75 -4.96
CA ASP A 66 3.02 -8.52 -4.78
C ASP A 66 4.25 -7.64 -5.00
N LEU A 67 4.45 -6.69 -4.09
CA LEU A 67 5.56 -5.74 -4.12
C LEU A 67 6.92 -6.45 -4.01
N TRP A 68 6.98 -7.60 -3.32
CA TRP A 68 8.20 -8.37 -3.13
C TRP A 68 8.74 -8.85 -4.49
N THR A 69 7.88 -9.52 -5.27
CA THR A 69 8.23 -9.98 -6.62
C THR A 69 8.47 -8.81 -7.57
N LEU A 70 7.56 -7.83 -7.61
CA LEU A 70 7.61 -6.71 -8.56
C LEU A 70 8.90 -5.89 -8.46
N MET A 71 9.40 -5.63 -7.25
CA MET A 71 10.64 -4.86 -7.08
C MET A 71 11.87 -5.62 -7.59
N GLN A 72 11.86 -6.95 -7.51
CA GLN A 72 12.97 -7.83 -7.87
C GLN A 72 13.01 -8.21 -9.36
N ASP A 73 11.94 -7.93 -10.12
CA ASP A 73 11.97 -8.01 -11.59
C ASP A 73 12.94 -6.97 -12.20
N SER A 74 13.28 -5.93 -11.44
CA SER A 74 14.30 -4.95 -11.83
C SER A 74 15.72 -5.50 -11.61
N GLN A 75 16.65 -5.11 -12.50
CA GLN A 75 18.04 -5.57 -12.45
C GLN A 75 18.80 -5.07 -11.19
N ASP A 76 18.28 -4.02 -10.52
CA ASP A 76 18.81 -3.47 -9.27
C ASP A 76 17.70 -2.90 -8.37
N PHE A 77 17.07 -3.78 -7.59
CA PHE A 77 16.05 -3.40 -6.62
C PHE A 77 16.62 -2.62 -5.42
N SER A 78 17.93 -2.65 -5.19
CA SER A 78 18.54 -1.98 -4.03
C SER A 78 18.35 -0.47 -4.09
N SER A 79 18.27 0.10 -5.30
CA SER A 79 17.96 1.52 -5.52
C SER A 79 16.57 1.97 -5.02
N TYR A 80 15.66 1.03 -4.82
CA TYR A 80 14.35 1.30 -4.20
C TYR A 80 14.41 1.32 -2.67
N LEU A 81 15.55 1.02 -2.06
CA LEU A 81 15.74 0.97 -0.62
C LEU A 81 16.75 2.04 -0.19
N SER A 82 16.54 2.68 0.96
CA SER A 82 17.46 3.71 1.48
C SER A 82 18.61 3.11 2.30
N ASP A 83 18.36 2.02 3.00
CA ASP A 83 19.28 1.41 3.97
C ASP A 83 19.26 -0.13 3.90
N GLY A 84 18.73 -0.66 2.80
CA GLY A 84 18.50 -2.10 2.61
C GLY A 84 17.18 -2.63 3.18
N LEU A 85 16.38 -1.79 3.85
CA LEU A 85 15.08 -2.16 4.41
C LEU A 85 13.97 -1.16 4.07
N HIS A 86 14.16 0.12 4.40
CA HIS A 86 13.15 1.16 4.19
C HIS A 86 13.14 1.60 2.73
N LEU A 87 11.97 2.01 2.22
CA LEU A 87 11.84 2.52 0.86
C LEU A 87 12.59 3.85 0.70
N SER A 88 13.36 3.96 -0.39
CA SER A 88 13.89 5.24 -0.88
C SER A 88 12.77 6.08 -1.53
N PRO A 89 13.00 7.36 -1.89
CA PRO A 89 12.04 8.12 -2.69
C PRO A 89 11.62 7.39 -3.98
N LYS A 90 12.60 6.79 -4.67
CA LYS A 90 12.35 5.97 -5.87
C LYS A 90 11.49 4.74 -5.55
N GLY A 91 11.73 4.09 -4.41
CA GLY A 91 10.92 2.96 -3.95
C GLY A 91 9.48 3.35 -3.59
N ASN A 92 9.28 4.53 -2.99
CA ASN A 92 7.96 5.07 -2.71
C ASN A 92 7.19 5.39 -4.00
N GLU A 93 7.86 5.99 -5.00
CA GLU A 93 7.27 6.23 -6.33
C GLU A 93 6.88 4.91 -7.02
N PHE A 94 7.73 3.89 -6.92
CA PHE A 94 7.44 2.56 -7.46
C PHE A 94 6.22 1.91 -6.79
N LEU A 95 6.13 1.96 -5.46
CA LEU A 95 4.94 1.50 -4.73
C LEU A 95 3.70 2.28 -5.17
N PHE A 96 3.78 3.61 -5.24
CA PHE A 96 2.66 4.45 -5.65
C PHE A 96 2.13 4.08 -7.03
N SER A 97 3.01 3.92 -8.02
CA SER A 97 2.61 3.65 -9.41
C SER A 97 1.89 2.30 -9.58
N HIS A 98 2.20 1.31 -8.74
CA HIS A 98 1.54 0.01 -8.77
C HIS A 98 0.33 -0.08 -7.84
N LEU A 99 0.33 0.67 -6.73
CA LEU A 99 -0.78 0.69 -5.78
C LEU A 99 -1.94 1.56 -6.27
N TRP A 100 -1.65 2.68 -6.94
CA TRP A 100 -2.67 3.64 -7.35
C TRP A 100 -3.78 3.04 -8.23
N PRO A 101 -3.49 2.20 -9.25
CA PRO A 101 -4.55 1.57 -10.05
C PRO A 101 -5.53 0.72 -9.23
N LEU A 102 -5.04 0.05 -8.17
CA LEU A 102 -5.88 -0.74 -7.26
C LEU A 102 -6.78 0.16 -6.40
N ILE A 103 -6.24 1.29 -5.93
CA ILE A 103 -7.00 2.29 -5.16
C ILE A 103 -8.05 2.95 -6.06
N GLU A 104 -7.64 3.46 -7.22
CA GLU A 104 -8.50 4.15 -8.18
C GLU A 104 -9.71 3.30 -8.58
N LYS A 105 -9.50 2.01 -8.85
CA LYS A 105 -10.59 1.07 -9.13
C LYS A 105 -11.64 0.98 -8.01
N LYS A 106 -11.23 1.17 -6.75
CA LYS A 106 -12.12 1.10 -5.57
C LYS A 106 -12.78 2.43 -5.23
N VAL A 107 -12.14 3.57 -5.58
CA VAL A 107 -12.57 4.90 -5.10
C VAL A 107 -13.07 5.83 -6.20
N SER A 108 -12.87 5.50 -7.48
CA SER A 108 -13.26 6.35 -8.63
C SER A 108 -14.76 6.65 -8.72
N SER A 109 -15.62 5.80 -8.16
CA SER A 109 -17.06 6.03 -8.10
C SER A 109 -17.51 6.83 -6.87
N LEU A 110 -16.61 7.14 -5.94
CA LEU A 110 -16.99 7.88 -4.74
C LEU A 110 -17.33 9.33 -5.11
N PRO A 111 -18.47 9.85 -4.62
CA PRO A 111 -18.81 11.24 -4.85
C PRO A 111 -17.87 12.15 -4.07
N LEU A 112 -17.73 13.38 -4.55
CA LEU A 112 -17.20 14.45 -3.71
C LEU A 112 -18.18 14.69 -2.56
N LEU A 113 -17.67 14.72 -1.32
CA LEU A 113 -18.50 14.97 -0.13
C LEU A 113 -19.07 16.39 -0.10
N LEU A 114 -18.40 17.31 -0.77
CA LEU A 114 -18.76 18.73 -0.83
C LEU A 114 -18.72 19.19 -2.30
N PRO A 115 -19.50 20.23 -2.64
CA PRO A 115 -19.45 20.80 -3.98
C PRO A 115 -18.04 21.30 -4.31
N TYR A 116 -17.74 21.38 -5.60
CA TYR A 116 -16.56 22.08 -6.04
C TYR A 116 -16.66 23.56 -5.65
N TRP A 117 -15.54 24.18 -5.28
CA TRP A 117 -15.56 25.53 -4.69
C TRP A 117 -16.22 26.60 -5.59
N ARG A 118 -16.21 26.41 -6.91
CA ARG A 118 -16.87 27.32 -7.88
C ARG A 118 -18.39 27.18 -7.89
N ASP A 119 -18.90 26.07 -7.38
CA ASP A 119 -20.33 25.75 -7.36
C ASP A 119 -20.96 26.14 -6.01
N VAL A 120 -20.17 26.71 -5.09
CA VAL A 120 -20.64 27.23 -3.80
C VAL A 120 -21.24 28.62 -3.98
N ALA A 121 -22.50 28.79 -3.59
CA ALA A 121 -23.17 30.09 -3.62
C ALA A 121 -22.59 31.02 -2.53
N GLU A 122 -21.79 32.01 -2.93
CA GLU A 122 -21.10 32.93 -2.00
C GLU A 122 -22.05 33.58 -0.97
N ALA A 123 -23.24 33.99 -1.40
CA ALA A 123 -24.20 34.66 -0.54
C ALA A 123 -24.86 33.73 0.50
N LYS A 124 -24.90 32.42 0.24
CA LYS A 124 -25.59 31.40 1.05
C LYS A 124 -24.93 30.02 0.88
N PRO A 125 -23.68 29.84 1.32
CA PRO A 125 -22.89 28.63 1.06
C PRO A 125 -23.54 27.38 1.65
N GLU A 126 -24.32 27.50 2.72
CA GLU A 126 -25.07 26.41 3.35
C GLU A 126 -26.06 25.73 2.40
N LEU A 127 -26.60 26.46 1.42
CA LEU A 127 -27.48 25.88 0.40
C LEU A 127 -26.74 24.99 -0.58
N SER A 128 -25.41 25.16 -0.72
CA SER A 128 -24.56 24.33 -1.57
C SER A 128 -23.99 23.11 -0.83
N LEU A 129 -24.14 23.02 0.51
CA LEU A 129 -23.63 21.90 1.32
C LEU A 129 -24.61 20.73 1.41
N LEU A 130 -25.86 20.92 0.98
CA LEU A 130 -26.89 19.90 0.94
C LEU A 130 -26.84 19.27 -0.46
N GLY A 131 -26.06 18.18 -0.63
CA GLY A 131 -26.07 17.44 -1.88
C GLY A 131 -27.49 17.01 -2.27
N ASP A 132 -27.77 16.92 -3.57
CA ASP A 132 -29.03 16.35 -4.07
C ASP A 132 -29.19 14.95 -3.45
N GLY A 133 -30.22 14.78 -2.62
CA GLY A 133 -30.36 13.69 -1.64
C GLY A 133 -30.57 12.28 -2.19
N ASP A 134 -29.88 11.89 -3.25
CA ASP A 134 -29.87 10.54 -3.82
C ASP A 134 -28.69 9.73 -3.26
N HIS A 135 -28.90 9.17 -2.06
CA HIS A 135 -28.10 8.08 -1.50
C HIS A 135 -29.03 6.92 -1.11
#